data_AF-A0A2N3YL27-F1
#
_entry.id   AF-A0A2N3YL27-F1
#
_cell.length_a   1.000
_cell.length_b   1.000
_cell.length_c   1.000
_cell.angle_alpha   90.00
_cell.angle_beta   90.00
_cell.angle_gamma   90.00
#
_symmetry.space_group_name_H-M   'P 1'
#
loop_
_entity.id
_entity.type
_entity.pdbx_description
1 polymer ?
#
loop_
_entity_poly.entity_id
_entity_poly.type
_entity_poly.pdbx_seq_one_letter_code
_entity_poly.pdbx_strand_id
1 'polypeptide(L)'
;MRSRPPAVNEVTMRRRPPAVAVAAGLAALYGAVLVAVAALVLFEFVTGTGAVGSLGLDPQGVKGVLTLGVLLPLGALLLWRGAALLVRNRDPRLLALPLLLVLVFGSIGEIVDLVGTASATSDLIGAGILALAAGPLVLLSLPASRRWLAIGWLPRAR
;
A
#
# COMPACT_ATOMS: atom_id res chain seq x y z
N MET A 1 -50.86 7.10 -20.67
CA MET A 1 -50.37 7.14 -19.29
C MET A 1 -49.08 6.31 -19.20
N ARG A 2 -47.91 6.95 -19.11
CA ARG A 2 -46.63 6.25 -18.90
C ARG A 2 -46.39 6.18 -17.39
N SER A 3 -46.48 4.98 -16.82
CA SER A 3 -46.13 4.70 -15.43
C SER A 3 -44.67 5.07 -15.21
N ARG A 4 -44.41 6.12 -14.41
CA ARG A 4 -43.08 6.43 -13.88
C ARG A 4 -42.60 5.19 -13.11
N PRO A 5 -41.45 4.58 -13.45
CA PRO A 5 -40.90 3.52 -12.63
C PRO A 5 -40.62 4.07 -11.22
N PRO A 6 -40.85 3.26 -10.18
CA PRO A 6 -40.75 3.71 -8.80
C PRO A 6 -39.31 4.16 -8.50
N ALA A 7 -39.18 5.28 -7.78
CA ALA A 7 -37.94 5.91 -7.30
C ALA A 7 -37.23 5.08 -6.21
N VAL A 8 -37.16 3.77 -6.42
CA VAL A 8 -36.51 2.81 -5.55
C VAL A 8 -35.06 2.74 -6.02
N ASN A 9 -34.15 3.30 -5.20
CA ASN A 9 -32.70 3.06 -5.13
C ASN A 9 -31.73 4.23 -5.36
N GLU A 10 -32.12 5.50 -5.17
CA GLU A 10 -31.08 6.57 -5.09
C GLU A 10 -30.32 6.56 -3.75
N VAL A 11 -30.95 6.12 -2.66
CA VAL A 11 -30.35 6.15 -1.32
C VAL A 11 -29.30 5.03 -1.13
N THR A 12 -29.42 3.91 -1.83
CA THR A 12 -28.45 2.80 -1.77
C THR A 12 -27.18 3.05 -2.59
N MET A 13 -27.20 3.96 -3.58
CA MET A 13 -26.04 4.22 -4.46
C MET A 13 -24.94 5.10 -3.83
N ARG A 14 -25.14 5.69 -2.65
CA ARG A 14 -24.10 6.50 -1.98
C ARG A 14 -23.29 5.76 -0.92
N ARG A 15 -23.64 4.51 -0.57
CA ARG A 15 -22.87 3.76 0.42
C ARG A 15 -21.55 3.31 -0.19
N ARG A 16 -20.43 3.62 0.48
CA ARG A 16 -19.11 3.15 0.05
C ARG A 16 -19.10 1.62 0.03
N PRO A 17 -18.59 0.98 -1.03
CA PRO A 17 -18.42 -0.47 -1.04
C PRO A 17 -17.50 -0.89 0.10
N PRO A 18 -17.80 -1.99 0.82
CA PRO A 18 -16.96 -2.46 1.92
C PRO A 18 -15.53 -2.75 1.47
N ALA A 19 -15.35 -3.24 0.23
CA ALA A 19 -14.03 -3.48 -0.37
C ALA A 19 -13.15 -2.21 -0.41
N VAL A 20 -13.74 -1.03 -0.66
CA VAL A 20 -12.99 0.24 -0.70
C VAL A 20 -12.55 0.65 0.70
N ALA A 21 -13.42 0.47 1.70
CA ALA A 21 -13.09 0.74 3.10
C ALA A 21 -11.98 -0.18 3.61
N VAL A 22 -12.06 -1.48 3.27
CA VAL A 22 -11.03 -2.46 3.61
C VAL A 22 -9.71 -2.15 2.91
N ALA A 23 -9.73 -1.82 1.61
CA ALA A 23 -8.52 -1.44 0.87
C ALA A 23 -7.84 -0.19 1.47
N ALA A 24 -8.62 0.82 1.85
CA ALA A 24 -8.10 2.01 2.52
C ALA A 24 -7.50 1.69 3.90
N GLY A 25 -8.18 0.83 4.68
CA GLY A 25 -7.70 0.38 5.98
C GLY A 25 -6.40 -0.41 5.89
N LEU A 26 -6.32 -1.35 4.95
CA LEU A 26 -5.10 -2.14 4.69
C LEU A 26 -3.94 -1.25 4.24
N ALA A 27 -4.18 -0.30 3.32
CA ALA A 27 -3.15 0.63 2.90
C ALA A 27 -2.64 1.51 4.06
N ALA A 28 -3.54 1.96 4.94
CA ALA A 28 -3.17 2.74 6.10
C ALA A 28 -2.36 1.93 7.13
N LEU A 29 -2.76 0.67 7.37
CA LEU A 29 -2.02 -0.26 8.21
C LEU A 29 -0.63 -0.54 7.65
N TYR A 30 -0.54 -0.78 6.33
CA TYR A 30 0.74 -0.99 5.65
C TYR A 30 1.65 0.23 5.80
N GLY A 31 1.13 1.45 5.65
CA GLY A 31 1.88 2.67 5.94
C GLY A 31 2.42 2.74 7.39
N ALA A 32 1.63 2.33 8.38
CA ALA A 32 2.08 2.28 9.77
C ALA A 32 3.21 1.26 9.98
N VAL A 33 3.13 0.09 9.34
CA VAL A 33 4.20 -0.92 9.36
C VAL A 33 5.48 -0.36 8.74
N LEU A 34 5.42 0.32 7.60
CA LEU A 34 6.61 0.92 6.98
C LEU A 34 7.31 1.92 7.91
N VAL A 35 6.55 2.75 8.63
CA VAL A 35 7.11 3.68 9.62
C VAL A 35 7.75 2.93 10.80
N ALA A 36 7.09 1.90 11.31
CA ALA A 36 7.64 1.08 12.40
C ALA A 36 8.95 0.41 11.99
N VAL A 37 9.01 -0.17 10.79
CA VAL A 37 10.24 -0.77 10.22
C VAL A 37 11.33 0.29 10.07
N ALA A 38 11.02 1.46 9.52
CA ALA A 38 11.98 2.56 9.40
C ALA A 38 12.56 2.98 10.75
N ALA A 39 11.71 3.09 11.78
CA ALA A 39 12.12 3.45 13.14
C ALA A 39 13.02 2.36 13.76
N LEU A 40 12.69 1.08 13.59
CA LEU A 40 13.51 -0.04 14.08
C LEU A 40 14.89 -0.09 13.40
N VAL A 41 14.93 0.05 12.07
CA VAL A 41 16.17 0.06 11.29
C VAL A 41 17.06 1.23 11.72
N LEU A 42 16.50 2.42 11.90
CA LEU A 42 17.25 3.59 12.38
C LEU A 42 17.69 3.42 13.84
N PHE A 43 16.86 2.82 14.69
CA PHE A 43 17.22 2.53 16.07
C PHE A 43 18.43 1.59 16.13
N GLU A 44 18.39 0.44 15.47
CA GLU A 44 19.51 -0.51 15.40
C GLU A 44 20.79 0.12 14.85
N PHE A 45 20.66 0.97 13.83
CA PHE A 45 21.77 1.71 13.25
C PHE A 45 22.42 2.67 14.26
N VAL A 46 21.61 3.44 15.00
CA VAL A 46 22.10 4.42 15.99
C VAL A 46 22.69 3.73 17.22
N THR A 47 22.10 2.63 17.68
CA THR A 47 22.60 1.88 18.84
C THR A 47 23.78 0.97 18.50
N GLY A 48 24.07 0.75 17.21
CA GLY A 48 25.11 -0.18 16.77
C GLY A 48 24.79 -1.63 17.11
N THR A 49 23.52 -1.96 17.29
CA THR A 49 23.06 -3.32 17.65
C THR A 49 22.42 -4.02 16.46
N GLY A 50 22.36 -5.35 16.50
CA GLY A 50 21.69 -6.14 15.46
C GLY A 50 22.46 -6.21 14.14
N ALA A 51 21.80 -6.73 13.11
CA ALA A 51 22.39 -6.90 11.79
C ALA A 51 22.59 -5.57 11.06
N VAL A 52 21.79 -4.55 11.39
CA VAL A 52 21.91 -3.21 10.77
C VAL A 52 23.00 -2.38 11.41
N GLY A 53 23.19 -2.48 12.73
CA GLY A 53 24.24 -1.73 13.44
C GLY A 53 25.66 -2.08 12.97
N SER A 54 25.90 -3.33 12.58
CA SER A 54 27.20 -3.77 12.05
C SER A 54 27.52 -3.21 10.65
N LEU A 55 26.51 -2.77 9.90
CA LEU A 55 26.67 -2.11 8.59
C LEU A 55 27.17 -0.66 8.70
N GLY A 56 27.16 -0.07 9.90
CA GLY A 56 27.58 1.31 10.14
C GLY A 56 29.06 1.59 9.87
N LEU A 57 29.89 0.54 9.74
CA LEU A 57 31.32 0.64 9.44
C LEU A 57 31.61 0.67 7.92
N ASP A 58 30.66 0.24 7.08
CA ASP A 58 30.80 0.26 5.63
C ASP A 58 30.06 1.47 5.03
N PRO A 59 30.74 2.35 4.25
CA PRO A 59 30.10 3.44 3.53
C PRO A 59 28.89 3.03 2.68
N GLN A 60 28.85 1.81 2.15
CA GLN A 60 27.71 1.31 1.38
C GLN A 60 26.53 0.93 2.29
N GLY A 61 26.81 0.30 3.44
CA GLY A 61 25.82 -0.04 4.45
C GLY A 61 25.10 1.19 4.99
N VAL A 62 25.86 2.25 5.34
CA VAL A 62 25.30 3.53 5.79
C VAL A 62 24.37 4.15 4.75
N LYS A 63 24.75 4.16 3.46
CA LYS A 63 23.89 4.69 2.39
C LYS A 63 22.59 3.89 2.25
N GLY A 64 22.67 2.56 2.33
CA GLY A 64 21.50 1.69 2.30
C GLY A 64 20.52 2.01 3.43
N VAL A 65 21.01 2.09 4.66
CA VAL A 65 20.21 2.40 5.85
C VAL A 65 19.55 3.78 5.75
N LEU A 66 20.31 4.81 5.37
CA LEU A 66 19.77 6.16 5.20
C LEU A 66 18.71 6.21 4.09
N THR A 67 18.94 5.48 2.99
CA THR A 67 17.99 5.39 1.89
C THR A 67 16.67 4.76 2.36
N LEU A 68 16.73 3.64 3.09
CA LEU A 68 15.55 3.01 3.68
C LEU A 68 14.85 3.92 4.70
N GLY A 69 15.63 4.58 5.55
CA GLY A 69 15.12 5.52 6.56
C GLY A 69 14.34 6.69 5.97
N VAL A 70 14.64 7.09 4.73
CA VAL A 70 13.90 8.15 4.01
C VAL A 70 12.77 7.57 3.16
N LEU A 71 13.03 6.48 2.44
CA LEU A 71 12.10 5.93 1.46
C LEU A 71 10.86 5.32 2.13
N LEU A 72 11.03 4.62 3.25
CA LEU A 72 9.92 3.97 3.95
C LEU A 72 8.90 4.98 4.51
N PRO A 73 9.29 6.06 5.22
CA PRO A 73 8.35 7.09 5.64
C PRO A 73 7.69 7.83 4.47
N LEU A 74 8.42 8.08 3.38
CA LEU A 74 7.83 8.68 2.17
C LEU A 74 6.76 7.77 1.57
N GLY A 75 7.03 6.47 1.47
CA GLY A 75 6.05 5.46 1.04
C GLY A 75 4.82 5.43 1.94
N ALA A 76 5.01 5.45 3.27
CA ALA A 76 3.92 5.51 4.23
C ALA A 76 3.05 6.78 4.06
N LEU A 77 3.67 7.94 3.88
CA LEU A 77 2.97 9.19 3.64
C LEU A 77 2.12 9.14 2.37
N LEU A 78 2.66 8.56 1.29
CA LEU A 78 1.92 8.36 0.04
C LEU A 78 0.72 7.43 0.24
N LEU A 79 0.89 6.34 0.99
CA LEU A 79 -0.20 5.39 1.30
C LEU A 79 -1.29 6.03 2.15
N TRP A 80 -0.94 6.79 3.20
CA TRP A 80 -1.93 7.50 4.01
C TRP A 80 -2.65 8.59 3.24
N ARG A 81 -1.94 9.34 2.40
CA ARG A 81 -2.57 10.31 1.48
C ARG A 81 -3.49 9.62 0.49
N GLY A 82 -3.04 8.52 -0.12
CA GLY A 82 -3.83 7.70 -1.03
C GLY A 82 -5.09 7.14 -0.35
N ALA A 83 -4.97 6.63 0.86
CA ALA A 83 -6.10 6.10 1.63
C ALA A 83 -7.08 7.22 1.99
N ALA A 84 -6.59 8.38 2.44
CA ALA A 84 -7.44 9.54 2.71
C ALA A 84 -8.17 10.05 1.46
N LEU A 85 -7.50 10.06 0.31
CA LEU A 85 -8.10 10.43 -0.97
C LEU A 85 -9.14 9.41 -1.42
N LEU A 86 -8.84 8.12 -1.30
CA LEU A 86 -9.74 7.03 -1.61
C LEU A 86 -11.03 7.11 -0.78
N VAL A 87 -10.88 7.36 0.53
CA VAL A 87 -12.01 7.61 1.44
C VAL A 87 -12.78 8.85 0.98
N ARG A 88 -12.11 9.93 0.57
CA ARG A 88 -12.77 11.14 0.04
C ARG A 88 -13.38 10.98 -1.36
N ASN A 89 -13.41 9.77 -1.92
CA ASN A 89 -13.87 9.46 -3.28
C ASN A 89 -13.12 10.29 -4.34
N ARG A 90 -11.80 10.44 -4.15
CA ARG A 90 -10.87 11.09 -5.07
C ARG A 90 -9.97 10.04 -5.73
N ASP A 91 -9.05 10.53 -6.58
CA ASP A 91 -8.16 9.73 -7.41
C ASP A 91 -7.46 8.58 -6.64
N PRO A 92 -7.76 7.30 -6.98
CA PRO A 92 -7.16 6.14 -6.33
C PRO A 92 -5.70 5.89 -6.76
N ARG A 93 -5.20 6.57 -7.80
CA ARG A 93 -3.86 6.34 -8.36
C ARG A 93 -2.74 6.59 -7.35
N LEU A 94 -2.91 7.57 -6.47
CA LEU A 94 -1.94 7.87 -5.40
C LEU A 94 -1.79 6.74 -4.38
N LEU A 95 -2.81 5.91 -4.20
CA LEU A 95 -2.72 4.69 -3.38
C LEU A 95 -2.16 3.52 -4.19
N ALA A 96 -2.56 3.40 -5.46
CA ALA A 96 -2.13 2.28 -6.30
C ALA A 96 -0.64 2.33 -6.65
N LEU A 97 -0.09 3.52 -6.91
CA LEU A 97 1.31 3.69 -7.32
C LEU A 97 2.33 3.11 -6.32
N PRO A 98 2.33 3.47 -5.02
CA PRO A 98 3.28 2.91 -4.06
C PRO A 98 3.10 1.40 -3.89
N LEU A 99 1.87 0.88 -3.89
CA LEU A 99 1.61 -0.55 -3.79
C LEU A 99 2.11 -1.33 -5.02
N LEU A 100 1.93 -0.76 -6.21
CA LEU A 100 2.37 -1.37 -7.45
C LEU A 100 3.90 -1.36 -7.56
N LEU A 101 4.56 -0.30 -7.08
CA LEU A 101 6.02 -0.27 -6.95
C LEU A 101 6.52 -1.38 -6.02
N VAL A 102 5.91 -1.52 -4.84
CA VAL A 102 6.25 -2.61 -3.90
C VAL A 102 6.07 -3.97 -4.55
N LEU A 103 4.99 -4.17 -5.30
CA LEU A 103 4.76 -5.43 -6.00
C LEU A 103 5.82 -5.71 -7.06
N VAL A 104 6.12 -4.74 -7.93
CA VAL A 104 7.08 -4.94 -9.02
C VAL A 104 8.48 -5.20 -8.46
N PHE A 105 8.97 -4.35 -7.57
CA PHE A 105 10.31 -4.50 -7.02
C PHE A 105 10.42 -5.66 -6.03
N GLY A 106 9.40 -5.88 -5.21
CA GLY A 106 9.36 -6.99 -4.27
C GLY A 106 9.29 -8.34 -4.98
N SER A 107 8.54 -8.46 -6.09
CA SER A 107 8.53 -9.70 -6.88
C SER A 107 9.89 -10.00 -7.50
N ILE A 108 10.65 -8.97 -7.92
CA ILE A 108 12.03 -9.16 -8.39
C ILE A 108 12.92 -9.65 -7.24
N GLY A 109 12.80 -9.03 -6.05
CA GLY A 109 13.54 -9.44 -4.86
C GLY A 109 13.28 -10.90 -4.47
N GLU A 110 12.01 -11.30 -4.40
CA GLU A 110 11.63 -12.70 -4.12
C GLU A 110 12.19 -13.70 -5.13
N ILE A 111 12.19 -13.35 -6.43
CA ILE A 111 12.80 -14.22 -7.45
C ILE A 111 14.31 -14.38 -7.20
N VAL A 112 14.99 -13.30 -6.81
CA VAL A 112 16.42 -13.34 -6.49
C VAL A 112 16.66 -14.19 -5.24
N ASP A 113 15.85 -14.04 -4.19
CA ASP A 113 15.96 -14.78 -2.94
C ASP A 113 15.73 -16.30 -3.14
N LEU A 114 14.72 -16.66 -3.92
CA LEU A 114 14.43 -18.06 -4.30
C LEU A 114 15.58 -18.73 -5.05
N VAL A 115 16.31 -17.96 -5.87
CA VAL A 115 17.51 -18.45 -6.58
C VAL A 115 18.75 -18.40 -5.67
N GLY A 116 18.78 -17.48 -4.71
CA GLY A 116 19.92 -17.07 -3.91
C GLY A 116 20.17 -17.89 -2.63
N THR A 117 19.57 -19.06 -2.46
CA THR A 117 19.67 -19.92 -1.26
C THR A 117 19.07 -19.31 0.01
N ALA A 118 18.11 -18.39 -0.13
CA ALA A 118 17.37 -17.85 1.02
C ALA A 118 16.67 -18.98 1.80
N SER A 119 16.48 -18.76 3.10
CA SER A 119 15.75 -19.71 3.95
C SER A 119 14.26 -19.67 3.61
N ALA A 120 13.56 -20.80 3.75
CA ALA A 120 12.10 -20.88 3.55
C ALA A 120 11.30 -19.88 4.40
N THR A 121 11.82 -19.49 5.58
CA THR A 121 11.22 -18.45 6.42
C THR A 121 11.30 -17.08 5.77
N SER A 122 12.40 -16.76 5.09
CA SER A 122 12.58 -15.49 4.36
C SER A 122 11.58 -15.38 3.21
N ASP A 123 11.50 -16.44 2.39
CA ASP A 123 10.58 -16.50 1.26
C ASP A 123 9.11 -16.36 1.71
N LEU A 124 8.74 -17.02 2.82
CA LEU A 124 7.39 -16.88 3.39
C LEU A 124 7.09 -15.45 3.84
N ILE A 125 8.08 -14.75 4.42
CA ILE A 125 7.91 -13.37 4.87
C ILE A 125 7.71 -12.45 3.65
N GLY A 126 8.59 -12.54 2.65
CA GLY A 126 8.50 -11.63 1.52
C GLY A 126 7.32 -11.93 0.59
N ALA A 127 6.96 -13.20 0.38
CA ALA A 127 5.68 -13.56 -0.25
C ALA A 127 4.47 -13.01 0.54
N GLY A 128 4.52 -13.03 1.87
CA GLY A 128 3.51 -12.43 2.73
C GLY A 128 3.38 -10.91 2.53
N ILE A 129 4.51 -10.20 2.43
CA ILE A 129 4.55 -8.76 2.15
C ILE A 129 3.92 -8.46 0.78
N LEU A 130 4.25 -9.25 -0.25
CA LEU A 130 3.67 -9.11 -1.58
C LEU A 130 2.17 -9.36 -1.59
N ALA A 131 1.70 -10.39 -0.89
CA ALA A 131 0.28 -10.69 -0.76
C ALA A 131 -0.48 -9.53 -0.09
N LEU A 132 0.09 -8.95 0.97
CA LEU A 132 -0.48 -7.78 1.65
C LEU A 132 -0.51 -6.55 0.73
N ALA A 133 0.51 -6.32 -0.08
CA ALA A 133 0.54 -5.22 -1.06
C ALA A 133 -0.48 -5.44 -2.20
N ALA A 134 -0.68 -6.69 -2.63
CA ALA A 134 -1.64 -7.06 -3.67
C ALA A 134 -3.10 -6.93 -3.20
N GLY A 135 -3.38 -7.21 -1.93
CA GLY A 135 -4.74 -7.18 -1.37
C GLY A 135 -5.54 -5.92 -1.71
N PRO A 136 -5.07 -4.71 -1.37
CA PRO A 136 -5.76 -3.47 -1.71
C PRO A 136 -5.95 -3.26 -3.21
N LEU A 137 -4.98 -3.64 -4.04
CA LEU A 137 -5.06 -3.53 -5.50
C LEU A 137 -6.12 -4.46 -6.10
N VAL A 138 -6.20 -5.69 -5.59
CA VAL A 138 -7.24 -6.66 -5.97
C VAL A 138 -8.62 -6.14 -5.56
N LEU A 139 -8.77 -5.66 -4.32
CA LEU A 139 -10.02 -5.09 -3.82
C LEU A 139 -10.49 -3.88 -4.66
N LEU A 140 -9.56 -3.02 -5.08
CA LEU A 140 -9.86 -1.89 -5.96
C LEU A 140 -10.15 -2.32 -7.41
N SER A 141 -9.67 -3.49 -7.82
CA SER A 141 -9.93 -4.06 -9.13
C SER A 141 -11.29 -4.73 -9.25
N LEU A 142 -11.99 -4.99 -8.13
CA LEU A 142 -13.33 -5.60 -8.13
C LEU A 142 -14.34 -4.72 -8.91
N PRO A 143 -15.31 -5.33 -9.62
CA PRO A 143 -16.29 -4.58 -10.43
C PRO A 143 -17.08 -3.54 -9.62
N ALA A 144 -17.44 -3.86 -8.38
CA ALA A 144 -18.16 -2.95 -7.48
C ALA A 144 -17.33 -1.71 -7.14
N SER A 145 -16.04 -1.89 -6.85
CA SER A 145 -15.09 -0.81 -6.56
C SER A 145 -14.87 0.08 -7.78
N ARG A 146 -14.68 -0.53 -8.96
CA ARG A 146 -14.51 0.20 -10.24
C ARG A 146 -15.73 1.05 -10.59
N ARG A 147 -16.94 0.48 -10.47
CA ARG A 147 -18.19 1.23 -10.70
C ARG A 147 -18.32 2.40 -9.74
N TRP A 148 -18.03 2.21 -8.46
CA TRP A 148 -18.11 3.27 -7.47
C TRP A 148 -17.10 4.40 -7.73
N LEU A 149 -15.85 4.05 -8.07
CA LEU A 149 -14.82 5.03 -8.44
C LEU A 149 -15.21 5.80 -9.71
N ALA A 150 -15.78 5.14 -10.73
CA ALA A 150 -16.23 5.80 -11.96
C ALA A 150 -17.30 6.87 -11.71
N ILE A 151 -18.21 6.64 -10.74
CA ILE A 151 -19.23 7.63 -10.35
C ILE A 151 -18.59 8.84 -9.65
N GLY A 152 -17.57 8.62 -8.83
CA GLY A 152 -16.83 9.69 -8.14
C GLY A 152 -16.06 10.63 -9.08
N TRP A 153 -15.75 10.16 -10.29
CA TRP A 153 -14.97 10.88 -11.30
C TRP A 153 -15.77 11.81 -12.21
N LEU A 154 -17.10 11.71 -12.21
CA LEU A 154 -17.91 12.67 -12.97
C LEU A 154 -17.69 14.08 -12.40
N PRO A 155 -17.29 15.06 -13.23
CA PRO A 155 -17.14 16.43 -12.78
C PRO A 155 -18.45 16.86 -12.14
N ARG A 156 -18.42 17.24 -10.86
CA ARG A 156 -19.57 17.94 -10.29
C ARG A 156 -19.63 19.25 -11.02
N ALA A 157 -20.61 19.39 -11.92
CA ALA A 157 -20.96 20.68 -12.49
C ALA A 157 -21.13 21.64 -11.31
N ARG A 158 -20.25 22.64 -11.25
CA ARG A 158 -20.30 23.72 -10.26
C ARG A 158 -21.17 24.83 -10.80
#